data_AF-W4VJ59-F1
#
_entry.id   AF-W4VJ59-F1
#
_cell.length_a   1.000
_cell.length_b   1.000
_cell.length_c   1.000
_cell.angle_alpha   90.00
_cell.angle_beta   90.00
_cell.angle_gamma   90.00
#
_symmetry.space_group_name_H-M   'P 1'
#
loop_
_entity.id
_entity.type
_entity.pdbx_description
1 polymer ?
#
loop_
_entity_poly.entity_id
_entity_poly.type
_entity_poly.pdbx_seq_one_letter_code
_entity_poly.pdbx_strand_id
1 'polypeptide(L)'
;MKEGKVVQLGKPQEFLTNPANDFVRNFVGSSHHIGDDFLLKHAVHQLSDTPPEDAYTVNVATSLQEVLDALSNRDEVYVTSQNNVIGKVDRKIMVDYFATSLKKGSEKHV
;
A
#
# COMPACT_ATOMS: atom_id res chain seq x y z
N MET A 1 29.09 6.95 2.77
CA MET A 1 30.01 7.05 3.93
C MET A 1 29.24 7.68 5.08
N LYS A 2 29.41 7.20 6.32
CA LYS A 2 28.83 7.82 7.51
C LYS A 2 29.95 8.00 8.54
N GLU A 3 30.12 9.21 9.06
CA GLU A 3 31.17 9.52 10.05
C GLU A 3 32.59 9.10 9.60
N GLY A 4 32.91 9.33 8.32
CA GLY A 4 34.23 8.98 7.77
C GLY A 4 34.45 7.48 7.50
N LYS A 5 33.46 6.61 7.79
CA LYS A 5 33.55 5.17 7.55
C LYS A 5 32.71 4.75 6.34
N VAL A 6 33.28 3.86 5.53
CA VAL A 6 32.54 3.21 4.43
C VAL A 6 31.48 2.30 5.04
N VAL A 7 30.23 2.50 4.63
CA VAL A 7 29.07 1.78 5.17
C VAL A 7 28.68 0.59 4.26
N GLN A 8 28.74 0.79 2.95
CA GLN A 8 28.47 -0.25 1.95
C GLN A 8 29.28 0.02 0.68
N LEU A 9 29.79 -1.06 0.08
CA LEU A 9 30.41 -1.12 -1.24
C LEU A 9 29.65 -2.18 -2.05
N GLY A 10 29.38 -1.91 -3.31
CA GLY A 10 28.63 -2.83 -4.17
C GLY A 10 28.28 -2.20 -5.51
N LYS A 11 27.53 -2.93 -6.32
CA LYS A 11 26.91 -2.45 -7.55
C LYS A 11 25.75 -1.50 -7.20
N PRO A 12 25.43 -0.52 -8.06
CA PRO A 12 24.31 0.40 -7.84
C PRO A 12 23.00 -0.29 -7.45
N GLN A 13 22.68 -1.42 -8.09
CA GLN A 13 21.47 -2.20 -7.80
C GLN A 13 21.41 -2.69 -6.33
N GLU A 14 22.55 -3.07 -5.76
CA GLU A 14 22.62 -3.63 -4.40
C GLU A 14 22.31 -2.59 -3.34
N PHE A 15 22.53 -1.31 -3.62
CA PHE A 15 22.12 -0.24 -2.71
C PHE A 15 20.60 -0.07 -2.64
N LEU A 16 19.89 -0.43 -3.71
CA LEU A 16 18.42 -0.36 -3.78
C LEU A 16 17.78 -1.62 -3.21
N THR A 17 18.29 -2.80 -3.57
CA THR A 17 17.65 -4.09 -3.21
C THR A 17 18.15 -4.68 -1.90
N ASN A 18 19.36 -4.33 -1.46
CA ASN A 18 19.98 -4.89 -0.25
C ASN A 18 20.82 -3.84 0.51
N PRO A 19 20.20 -2.77 1.02
CA PRO A 19 20.90 -1.77 1.80
C PRO A 19 21.41 -2.35 3.13
N ALA A 20 22.68 -2.11 3.45
CA ALA A 20 23.36 -2.65 4.62
C ALA A 20 22.75 -2.18 5.96
N ASN A 21 22.09 -1.02 5.97
CA ASN A 21 21.33 -0.50 7.10
C ASN A 21 20.36 0.62 6.67
N ASP A 22 19.60 1.14 7.63
CA ASP A 22 18.62 2.22 7.38
C ASP A 22 19.24 3.53 6.91
N PHE A 23 20.50 3.82 7.29
CA PHE A 23 21.20 4.98 6.73
C PHE A 23 21.39 4.82 5.22
N VAL A 24 21.85 3.66 4.75
CA VAL A 24 22.00 3.42 3.30
C VAL A 24 20.65 3.42 2.61
N ARG A 25 19.63 2.76 3.20
CA ARG A 25 18.26 2.71 2.70
C ARG A 25 17.66 4.10 2.51
N ASN A 26 17.82 4.98 3.49
CA ASN A 26 17.30 6.35 3.45
C ASN A 26 18.14 7.24 2.53
N PHE A 27 19.46 7.02 2.47
CA PHE A 27 20.38 7.81 1.66
C PHE A 27 20.13 7.65 0.15
N VAL A 28 19.84 6.44 -0.32
CA VAL A 28 19.48 6.22 -1.74
C VAL A 28 18.07 6.67 -2.09
N GLY A 29 17.34 7.23 -1.12
CA GLY A 29 15.90 7.35 -1.17
C GLY A 29 15.30 5.96 -1.00
N SER A 30 14.53 5.75 0.07
CA SER A 30 13.70 4.56 0.14
C SER A 30 12.81 4.59 -1.09
N SER A 31 13.01 3.65 -2.01
CA SER A 31 12.10 3.34 -3.10
C SER A 31 10.84 2.70 -2.54
N HIS A 32 10.21 3.34 -1.54
CA HIS A 32 8.85 3.03 -1.13
C HIS A 32 7.96 3.58 -2.22
N HIS A 33 7.57 2.70 -3.13
CA HIS A 33 6.56 3.01 -4.10
C HIS A 33 5.21 3.14 -3.40
N ILE A 34 4.35 3.99 -3.95
CA ILE A 34 2.98 4.12 -3.45
C ILE A 34 2.31 2.75 -3.56
N GLY A 35 2.00 2.16 -2.40
CA GLY A 35 1.35 0.85 -2.32
C GLY A 35 2.22 -0.30 -1.81
N ASP A 36 3.52 -0.11 -1.55
CA ASP A 36 4.39 -1.17 -1.01
C ASP A 36 3.90 -1.70 0.35
N ASP A 37 3.34 -0.83 1.19
CA ASP A 37 2.71 -1.18 2.47
C ASP A 37 1.18 -1.33 2.37
N PHE A 38 0.63 -1.47 1.15
CA PHE A 38 -0.81 -1.59 0.98
C PHE A 38 -1.31 -2.90 1.56
N LEU A 39 -2.19 -2.77 2.55
CA LEU A 39 -2.94 -3.87 3.12
C LEU A 39 -4.42 -3.49 2.99
N LEU A 40 -5.14 -4.18 2.10
CA LEU A 40 -6.54 -3.88 1.79
C LEU A 40 -7.40 -3.78 3.05
N LYS A 41 -7.17 -4.64 4.05
CA LYS A 41 -7.82 -4.60 5.38
C LYS A 41 -7.79 -3.23 6.08
N HIS A 42 -6.80 -2.38 5.81
CA HIS A 42 -6.68 -1.05 6.41
C HIS A 42 -7.49 0.00 5.64
N ALA A 43 -7.88 -0.29 4.39
CA ALA A 43 -8.73 0.57 3.58
C ALA A 43 -10.20 0.17 3.65
N VAL A 44 -10.55 -1.04 4.10
CA VAL A 44 -11.94 -1.50 4.17
C VAL A 44 -12.77 -0.63 5.11
N HIS A 45 -13.87 -0.07 4.59
CA HIS A 45 -14.93 0.49 5.41
C HIS A 45 -15.93 -0.61 5.79
N GLN A 46 -16.32 -0.62 7.07
CA GLN A 46 -17.35 -1.53 7.56
C GLN A 46 -18.67 -1.24 6.87
N LEU A 47 -19.42 -2.31 6.58
CA LEU A 47 -20.75 -2.20 5.99
C LEU A 47 -21.76 -1.82 7.06
N SER A 48 -22.59 -0.83 6.74
CA SER A 48 -23.84 -0.57 7.46
C SER A 48 -24.99 -1.44 6.94
N ASP A 49 -24.88 -1.90 5.69
CA ASP A 49 -25.95 -2.56 4.94
C ASP A 49 -25.49 -3.92 4.38
N THR A 50 -26.44 -4.82 4.15
CA THR A 50 -26.18 -6.10 3.51
C THR A 50 -25.74 -5.92 2.05
N PRO A 51 -24.66 -6.59 1.59
CA PRO A 51 -24.25 -6.56 0.20
C PRO A 51 -25.36 -7.01 -0.76
N PRO A 52 -25.43 -6.45 -1.98
CA PRO A 52 -26.21 -7.03 -3.08
C PRO A 52 -25.82 -8.49 -3.34
N GLU A 53 -26.78 -9.30 -3.80
CA GLU A 53 -26.58 -10.74 -4.04
C GLU A 53 -25.56 -11.00 -5.16
N ASP A 54 -25.45 -10.10 -6.13
CA ASP A 54 -24.54 -10.12 -7.27
C ASP A 54 -23.31 -9.20 -7.08
N ALA A 55 -23.04 -8.79 -5.84
CA ALA A 55 -21.92 -7.94 -5.50
C ALA A 55 -20.58 -8.53 -5.96
N TYR A 56 -19.77 -7.70 -6.62
CA TYR A 56 -18.40 -8.08 -6.96
C TYR A 56 -17.53 -8.10 -5.70
N THR A 57 -17.01 -9.27 -5.36
CA THR A 57 -16.19 -9.47 -4.15
C THR A 57 -14.73 -9.78 -4.49
N VAL A 58 -13.82 -9.28 -3.67
CA VAL A 58 -12.40 -9.65 -3.67
C VAL A 58 -11.98 -10.17 -2.30
N ASN A 59 -10.90 -10.93 -2.23
CA ASN A 59 -10.34 -11.39 -0.95
C ASN A 59 -9.56 -10.26 -0.26
N VAL A 60 -9.51 -10.23 1.06
CA VAL A 60 -8.72 -9.26 1.84
C VAL A 60 -7.21 -9.27 1.53
N ALA A 61 -6.69 -10.37 0.97
CA ALA A 61 -5.30 -10.49 0.51
C ALA A 61 -5.07 -10.00 -0.93
N THR A 62 -6.10 -9.52 -1.62
CA THR A 62 -6.02 -9.02 -3.01
C THR A 62 -5.07 -7.83 -3.09
N SER A 63 -4.27 -7.79 -4.15
CA SER A 63 -3.26 -6.75 -4.34
C SER A 63 -3.88 -5.38 -4.62
N LEU A 64 -3.11 -4.30 -4.39
CA LEU A 64 -3.55 -2.95 -4.73
C LEU A 64 -3.92 -2.82 -6.22
N GLN A 65 -3.09 -3.40 -7.09
CA GLN A 65 -3.28 -3.35 -8.53
C GLN A 65 -4.62 -3.95 -8.93
N GLU A 66 -4.94 -5.16 -8.44
CA GLU A 66 -6.19 -5.84 -8.75
C GLU A 66 -7.42 -5.09 -8.20
N VAL A 67 -7.30 -4.49 -7.01
CA VAL A 67 -8.38 -3.67 -6.44
C VAL A 67 -8.64 -2.42 -7.29
N LEU A 68 -7.57 -1.74 -7.74
CA LEU A 68 -7.69 -0.57 -8.61
C LEU A 68 -8.23 -0.92 -9.99
N ASP A 69 -7.82 -2.05 -10.55
CA ASP A 69 -8.34 -2.56 -11.83
C ASP A 69 -9.84 -2.85 -11.73
N ALA A 70 -10.28 -3.48 -10.64
CA ALA A 70 -11.71 -3.68 -10.38
C ALA A 70 -12.47 -2.35 -10.24
N LEU A 71 -11.92 -1.38 -9.51
CA LEU A 71 -12.51 -0.04 -9.32
C LEU A 71 -12.45 0.85 -10.57
N SER A 72 -11.65 0.50 -11.57
CA SER A 72 -11.61 1.22 -12.85
C SER A 72 -12.93 1.05 -13.62
N ASN A 73 -13.60 -0.09 -13.44
CA ASN A 73 -14.84 -0.46 -14.12
C ASN A 73 -16.06 -0.50 -13.18
N ARG A 74 -15.85 -0.32 -11.87
CA ARG A 74 -16.90 -0.45 -10.82
C ARG A 74 -16.77 0.67 -9.81
N ASP A 75 -17.89 1.09 -9.24
CA ASP A 75 -17.88 2.17 -8.24
C ASP A 75 -17.42 1.69 -6.87
N GLU A 76 -17.75 0.45 -6.52
CA GLU A 76 -17.38 -0.20 -5.26
C GLU A 76 -17.03 -1.68 -5.46
N VAL A 77 -16.23 -2.19 -4.53
CA VAL A 77 -15.82 -3.59 -4.45
C VAL A 77 -16.01 -4.07 -3.01
N TYR A 78 -16.66 -5.22 -2.84
CA TYR A 78 -16.88 -5.83 -1.54
C TYR A 78 -15.65 -6.67 -1.15
N VAL A 79 -15.27 -6.64 0.12
CA VAL A 79 -14.07 -7.34 0.61
C VAL A 79 -14.48 -8.49 1.50
N THR A 80 -13.89 -9.66 1.24
CA THR A 80 -14.16 -10.89 1.96
C THR A 80 -12.95 -11.38 2.74
N SER A 81 -13.18 -11.98 3.90
CA SER A 81 -12.20 -12.73 4.67
C SER A 81 -12.83 -14.02 5.16
N GLN A 82 -12.19 -15.16 4.94
CA GLN A 82 -12.73 -16.48 5.30
C GLN A 82 -14.19 -16.67 4.83
N ASN A 83 -14.48 -16.29 3.59
CA ASN A 83 -15.81 -16.35 2.96
C ASN A 83 -16.91 -15.46 3.57
N ASN A 84 -16.56 -14.58 4.50
CA ASN A 84 -17.49 -13.58 5.04
C ASN A 84 -17.16 -12.21 4.48
N VAL A 85 -18.17 -11.45 4.08
CA VAL A 85 -17.98 -10.05 3.69
C VAL A 85 -17.68 -9.24 4.94
N ILE A 86 -16.52 -8.58 4.95
CA ILE A 86 -16.04 -7.77 6.08
C ILE A 86 -16.21 -6.26 5.85
N GLY A 87 -16.53 -5.85 4.62
CA GLY A 87 -16.74 -4.47 4.28
C GLY A 87 -16.70 -4.20 2.78
N LYS A 88 -16.50 -2.93 2.41
CA LYS A 88 -16.31 -2.50 1.03
C LYS A 88 -15.22 -1.44 0.89
N VAL A 89 -14.74 -1.27 -0.33
CA VAL A 89 -13.83 -0.20 -0.76
C VAL A 89 -14.40 0.43 -2.02
N ASP A 90 -14.30 1.76 -2.10
CA ASP A 90 -14.67 2.55 -3.26
C ASP A 90 -13.51 3.47 -3.67
N ARG A 91 -13.69 4.23 -4.75
CA ARG A 91 -12.66 5.16 -5.26
C ARG A 91 -12.32 6.26 -4.24
N LYS A 92 -13.30 6.74 -3.47
CA LYS A 92 -13.08 7.80 -2.48
C LYS A 92 -12.17 7.32 -1.35
N ILE A 93 -12.44 6.13 -0.82
CA ILE A 93 -11.61 5.47 0.20
C ILE A 93 -10.18 5.32 -0.29
N MET A 94 -9.98 4.90 -1.54
CA MET A 94 -8.64 4.76 -2.12
C MET A 94 -7.91 6.11 -2.23
N VAL A 95 -8.60 7.18 -2.67
CA VAL A 95 -8.03 8.53 -2.72
C VAL A 95 -7.65 9.01 -1.31
N ASP A 96 -8.51 8.81 -0.32
CA ASP A 96 -8.26 9.21 1.08
C ASP A 96 -7.06 8.41 1.68
N TYR A 97 -6.94 7.13 1.33
CA TYR A 97 -5.79 6.29 1.69
C TYR A 97 -4.48 6.81 1.09
N PHE A 98 -4.47 7.18 -0.19
CA PHE A 98 -3.28 7.74 -0.84
C PHE A 98 -2.92 9.12 -0.30
N ALA A 99 -3.90 9.99 -0.06
CA ALA A 99 -3.67 11.30 0.54
C ALA A 99 -2.99 11.18 1.92
N THR A 100 -3.38 10.17 2.71
CA THR A 100 -2.76 9.87 4.01
C THR A 100 -1.34 9.33 3.85
N SER A 101 -1.13 8.44 2.88
CA SER A 101 0.19 7.86 2.60
C SER A 101 1.20 8.90 2.12
N LEU A 102 0.76 9.87 1.31
CA LEU A 102 1.58 11.00 0.85
C LEU A 102 2.02 11.90 2.01
N LYS A 103 1.13 12.21 2.97
CA LYS A 103 1.46 13.01 4.16
C LYS A 103 2.51 12.34 5.06
N LYS A 104 2.43 11.02 5.24
CA LYS A 104 3.41 10.26 6.02
C LYS A 104 4.80 10.25 5.37
N GLY A 105 4.88 10.32 4.04
CA GLY A 105 6.15 10.45 3.31
C GLY A 105 6.86 11.79 3.57
N SER A 106 6.09 12.88 3.73
CA SER A 106 6.63 14.21 4.04
C SER A 106 7.09 14.39 5.49
N GLU A 107 6.44 13.75 6.46
CA GLU A 107 6.78 13.89 7.89
C GLU A 107 8.09 13.18 8.28
N LYS A 108 8.53 12.18 7.52
CA LYS A 108 9.82 11.50 7.78
C LYS A 108 11.06 12.31 7.35
N HIS A 109 10.87 13.51 6.77
CA HIS A 109 11.94 14.32 6.19
C HIS A 109 12.08 15.73 6.80
N VAL A 110 11.46 16.00 7.97
CA VAL A 110 11.62 17.28 8.70
C VAL A 110 12.41 17.07 9.98
#